data_AF-A0A1W9L4Y1-F1
#
_entry.id   AF-A0A1W9L4Y1-F1
#
_cell.length_a   1.000
_cell.length_b   1.000
_cell.length_c   1.000
_cell.angle_alpha   90.00
_cell.angle_beta   90.00
_cell.angle_gamma   90.00
#
_symmetry.space_group_name_H-M   'P 1'
#
loop_
_entity.id
_entity.type
_entity.pdbx_description
1 polymer ?
#
loop_
_entity_poly.entity_id
_entity_poly.type
_entity_poly.pdbx_seq_one_letter_code
_entity_poly.pdbx_strand_id
1 'polypeptide(L)'
;ASQITPHWYSGATFRWNPHTSNTEQSILRLRYRQDAEHIVNLSYRLRENKLEQTDVSWYWPLDNRWNIIGRWNYSLPDQKDLEIFTGLEYGSCCWAVRVIARRYLNTSNGDYLNAFFLQFHLRGLGGIGKKADTFLEQSIPGYHDLF
;
A
#
# COMPACT_ATOMS: atom_id res chain seq x y z
N ALA A 1 -17.38 -0.77 -1.13
CA ALA A 1 -16.84 0.25 -0.22
C ALA A 1 -17.86 1.37 -0.20
N SER A 2 -18.23 1.83 0.99
CA SER A 2 -19.23 2.88 1.16
C SER A 2 -18.51 4.19 1.45
N GLN A 3 -18.92 5.26 0.78
CA GLN A 3 -18.40 6.60 1.03
C GLN A 3 -19.10 7.17 2.27
N ILE A 4 -18.34 7.54 3.30
CA ILE A 4 -18.89 8.12 4.55
C ILE A 4 -18.98 9.64 4.41
N THR A 5 -17.92 10.25 3.90
CA THR A 5 -17.80 11.68 3.58
C THR A 5 -17.06 11.81 2.24
N PRO A 6 -16.96 13.01 1.63
CA PRO A 6 -16.36 13.16 0.30
C PRO A 6 -14.99 12.50 0.13
N HIS A 7 -14.18 12.46 1.20
CA HIS A 7 -12.81 11.94 1.18
C HIS A 7 -12.62 10.62 1.93
N TRP A 8 -13.59 10.18 2.74
CA TRP A 8 -13.47 8.96 3.53
C TRP A 8 -14.34 7.84 2.96
N TYR A 9 -13.68 6.71 2.72
CA TYR A 9 -14.31 5.48 2.27
C TYR A 9 -14.05 4.39 3.30
N SER A 10 -15.10 3.67 3.69
CA SER A 10 -14.97 2.51 4.56
C SER A 10 -15.53 1.25 3.89
N GLY A 11 -15.09 0.11 4.38
CA GLY A 11 -15.65 -1.16 3.97
C GLY A 11 -15.40 -2.21 5.03
N ALA A 12 -16.48 -2.87 5.44
CA ALA A 12 -16.41 -4.07 6.26
C ALA A 12 -16.88 -5.28 5.43
N THR A 13 -16.21 -6.41 5.60
CA THR A 13 -16.63 -7.70 5.04
C THR A 13 -16.51 -8.74 6.13
N PHE A 14 -17.60 -9.44 6.41
CA PHE A 14 -17.67 -10.45 7.45
C PHE A 14 -18.18 -11.74 6.81
N ARG A 15 -17.48 -12.86 7.02
CA ARG A 15 -17.90 -14.17 6.57
C ARG A 15 -17.98 -15.09 7.79
N TRP A 16 -19.18 -15.58 8.05
CA TRP A 16 -19.51 -16.43 9.17
C TRP A 16 -20.00 -17.77 8.65
N ASN A 17 -19.61 -18.87 9.33
CA ASN A 17 -20.01 -20.22 8.97
C ASN A 17 -21.00 -20.78 10.01
N PRO A 18 -22.25 -21.06 9.63
CA PRO A 18 -23.27 -21.56 10.56
C PRO A 18 -23.00 -22.97 11.10
N HIS A 19 -22.24 -23.79 10.36
CA HIS A 19 -21.96 -25.17 10.78
C HIS A 19 -20.91 -25.25 11.90
N THR A 20 -19.92 -24.34 11.88
CA THR A 20 -18.85 -24.29 12.89
C THR A 20 -19.08 -23.21 13.95
N SER A 21 -20.12 -22.39 13.80
CA SER A 21 -20.42 -21.22 14.64
C SER A 21 -19.30 -20.18 14.72
N ASN A 22 -18.29 -20.25 13.85
CA ASN A 22 -17.12 -19.37 13.88
C ASN A 22 -17.13 -18.35 12.74
N THR A 23 -16.43 -17.24 12.98
CA THR A 23 -16.17 -16.21 11.98
C THR A 23 -14.91 -16.56 11.19
N GLU A 24 -15.08 -17.05 9.97
CA GLU A 24 -13.95 -17.47 9.15
C GLU A 24 -13.11 -16.30 8.62
N GLN A 25 -13.74 -15.15 8.33
CA GLN A 25 -13.04 -14.01 7.74
C GLN A 25 -13.67 -12.67 8.14
N SER A 26 -12.83 -11.73 8.54
CA SER A 26 -13.21 -10.34 8.78
C SER A 26 -12.23 -9.41 8.09
N ILE A 27 -12.72 -8.48 7.28
CA ILE A 27 -11.91 -7.46 6.63
C ILE A 27 -12.51 -6.10 6.97
N LEU A 28 -11.71 -5.25 7.59
CA LEU A 28 -12.04 -3.84 7.80
C LEU A 28 -11.08 -3.00 6.95
N ARG A 29 -11.63 -2.03 6.24
CA ARG A 29 -10.89 -1.11 5.36
C ARG A 29 -11.36 0.30 5.63
N LEU A 30 -10.40 1.20 5.77
CA LEU A 30 -10.59 2.63 5.86
C LEU A 30 -9.62 3.27 4.86
N ARG A 31 -10.13 4.17 4.03
CA ARG A 31 -9.35 4.91 3.05
C ARG A 31 -9.70 6.38 3.14
N TYR A 32 -8.68 7.21 3.28
CA TYR A 32 -8.74 8.64 3.03
C TYR A 32 -8.20 8.92 1.63
N ARG A 33 -8.94 9.66 0.82
CA ARG A 33 -8.50 10.16 -0.48
C ARG A 33 -9.10 11.53 -0.75
N GLN A 34 -8.27 12.56 -0.72
CA GLN A 34 -8.69 13.92 -1.08
C GLN A 34 -8.60 14.15 -2.59
N ASP A 35 -7.48 13.77 -3.19
CA ASP A 35 -7.21 13.81 -4.63
C ASP A 35 -6.32 12.62 -5.03
N ALA A 36 -5.60 12.71 -6.16
CA ALA A 36 -4.74 11.65 -6.64
C ALA A 36 -3.41 11.51 -5.85
N GLU A 37 -3.01 12.54 -5.10
CA GLU A 37 -1.73 12.59 -4.38
C GLU A 37 -1.91 12.40 -2.87
N HIS A 38 -3.08 12.70 -2.30
CA HIS A 38 -3.35 12.60 -0.87
C HIS A 38 -4.13 11.32 -0.54
N ILE A 39 -3.40 10.22 -0.35
CA ILE A 39 -3.97 8.88 -0.13
C ILE A 39 -3.43 8.28 1.16
N VAL A 40 -4.32 7.84 2.03
CA VAL A 40 -3.97 7.00 3.19
C VAL A 40 -4.93 5.84 3.26
N ASN A 41 -4.40 4.62 3.40
CA ASN A 41 -5.17 3.41 3.57
C ASN A 41 -4.79 2.75 4.90
N LEU A 42 -5.82 2.26 5.59
CA LEU A 42 -5.69 1.38 6.74
C LEU A 42 -6.58 0.16 6.50
N SER A 43 -6.03 -1.03 6.66
CA SER A 43 -6.82 -2.24 6.61
C SER A 43 -6.41 -3.23 7.69
N TYR A 44 -7.42 -3.93 8.19
CA TYR A 44 -7.27 -5.03 9.12
C TYR A 44 -7.93 -6.25 8.50
N ARG A 45 -7.20 -7.37 8.50
CA ARG A 45 -7.67 -8.63 7.93
C ARG A 45 -7.44 -9.74 8.93
N LEU A 46 -8.54 -10.39 9.30
CA LEU A 46 -8.57 -11.63 10.05
C LEU A 46 -9.08 -12.75 9.15
N ARG A 47 -8.39 -13.88 9.18
CA ARG A 47 -8.84 -15.17 8.70
C ARG A 47 -8.52 -16.19 9.77
N GLU A 48 -9.56 -16.80 10.30
CA GLU A 48 -9.49 -17.69 11.45
C GLU A 48 -8.43 -18.77 11.27
N ASN A 49 -7.61 -18.98 12.31
CA ASN A 49 -6.54 -19.98 12.38
C ASN A 49 -5.49 -19.93 11.25
N LYS A 50 -5.41 -18.81 10.51
CA LYS A 50 -4.49 -18.68 9.38
C LYS A 50 -3.75 -17.35 9.31
N LEU A 51 -4.44 -16.23 9.56
CA LEU A 51 -3.89 -14.92 9.27
C LEU A 51 -4.60 -13.84 10.08
N GLU A 52 -3.82 -12.98 10.72
CA GLU A 52 -4.32 -11.76 11.33
C GLU A 52 -3.27 -10.68 11.10
N GLN A 53 -3.63 -9.64 10.36
CA GLN A 53 -2.67 -8.64 9.92
C GLN A 53 -3.26 -7.25 9.83
N THR A 54 -2.38 -6.26 10.02
CA THR A 54 -2.65 -4.86 9.74
C THR A 54 -1.84 -4.42 8.52
N ASP A 55 -2.40 -3.50 7.75
CA ASP A 55 -1.76 -2.94 6.56
C ASP A 55 -2.09 -1.46 6.47
N VAL A 56 -1.04 -0.65 6.48
CA VAL A 56 -1.10 0.80 6.34
C VAL A 56 -0.33 1.17 5.09
N SER A 57 -0.91 1.99 4.22
CA SER A 57 -0.18 2.56 3.09
C SER A 57 -0.52 4.02 2.89
N TRP A 58 0.43 4.77 2.37
CA TRP A 58 0.27 6.20 2.12
C TRP A 58 1.03 6.63 0.88
N TYR A 59 0.42 7.60 0.20
CA TYR A 59 1.03 8.43 -0.82
C TYR A 59 0.62 9.86 -0.45
N TRP A 60 1.59 10.74 -0.25
CA TRP A 60 1.30 12.07 0.31
C TRP A 60 2.32 13.12 -0.13
N PRO A 61 1.88 14.31 -0.58
CA PRO A 61 2.79 15.40 -0.88
C PRO A 61 3.34 16.05 0.40
N LEU A 62 4.67 16.15 0.48
CA LEU A 62 5.36 16.96 1.48
C LEU A 62 5.37 18.43 1.07
N ASP A 63 5.53 18.69 -0.23
CA ASP A 63 5.43 20.00 -0.85
C ASP A 63 5.03 19.86 -2.34
N ASN A 64 5.13 20.94 -3.12
CA ASN A 64 4.75 20.97 -4.54
C ASN A 64 5.65 20.13 -5.46
N ARG A 65 6.73 19.52 -4.95
CA ARG A 65 7.71 18.75 -5.73
C ARG A 65 8.02 17.40 -5.11
N TRP A 66 7.85 17.23 -3.80
CA TRP A 66 8.20 16.02 -3.07
C TRP A 66 6.97 15.27 -2.61
N ASN A 67 6.89 13.99 -2.98
CA ASN A 67 5.90 13.04 -2.47
C ASN A 67 6.59 11.98 -1.61
N ILE A 68 6.01 11.65 -0.47
CA ILE A 68 6.40 10.50 0.35
C ILE A 68 5.48 9.32 0.08
N ILE A 69 6.08 8.15 -0.03
CA ILE A 69 5.41 6.90 -0.39
C ILE A 69 5.75 5.87 0.66
N GLY A 70 4.80 5.06 1.08
CA GLY A 70 5.13 3.95 1.95
C GLY A 70 3.99 2.97 2.20
N ARG A 71 4.39 1.82 2.75
CA ARG A 71 3.49 0.79 3.23
C ARG A 71 4.14 0.02 4.36
N TRP A 72 3.32 -0.36 5.33
CA TRP A 72 3.69 -1.24 6.40
C TRP A 72 2.61 -2.30 6.60
N ASN A 73 2.98 -3.56 6.36
CA ASN A 73 2.12 -4.72 6.55
C ASN A 73 2.72 -5.62 7.64
N TYR A 74 1.93 -5.86 8.69
CA TYR A 74 2.38 -6.52 9.92
C TYR A 74 1.49 -7.70 10.29
N SER A 75 2.08 -8.84 10.61
CA SER A 75 1.43 -10.02 11.17
C SER A 75 1.33 -9.90 12.68
N LEU A 76 0.10 -9.86 13.21
CA LEU A 76 -0.17 -9.77 14.64
C LEU A 76 0.17 -11.08 15.40
N PRO A 77 -0.16 -12.28 14.89
CA PRO A 77 0.15 -13.53 15.57
C PRO A 77 1.66 -13.80 15.64
N ASP A 78 2.37 -13.52 14.55
CA ASP A 78 3.82 -13.80 14.47
C ASP A 78 4.68 -12.65 15.03
N GLN A 79 4.05 -11.51 15.32
CA GLN A 79 4.72 -10.26 15.70
C GLN A 79 5.81 -9.83 14.72
N LYS A 80 5.55 -9.96 13.41
CA LYS A 80 6.54 -9.74 12.35
C LYS A 80 6.05 -8.79 11.27
N ASP A 81 6.98 -8.00 10.75
CA ASP A 81 6.79 -7.22 9.53
C ASP A 81 6.75 -8.18 8.33
N LEU A 82 5.60 -8.24 7.64
CA LEU A 82 5.48 -9.01 6.41
C LEU A 82 6.11 -8.24 5.23
N GLU A 83 5.85 -6.94 5.17
CA GLU A 83 6.42 -6.03 4.18
C GLU A 83 6.47 -4.61 4.73
N ILE A 84 7.60 -3.95 4.55
CA ILE A 84 7.74 -2.53 4.77
C ILE A 84 8.45 -1.92 3.56
N PHE A 85 7.90 -0.84 3.01
CA PHE A 85 8.64 -0.02 2.07
C PHE A 85 8.40 1.45 2.33
N THR A 86 9.42 2.23 1.97
CA THR A 86 9.38 3.69 1.99
C THR A 86 10.00 4.20 0.69
N GLY A 87 9.50 5.32 0.22
CA GLY A 87 9.98 5.94 -0.98
C GLY A 87 9.81 7.44 -0.96
N LEU A 88 10.63 8.09 -1.77
CA LEU A 88 10.53 9.50 -2.06
C LEU A 88 10.45 9.66 -3.57
N GLU A 89 9.57 10.56 -3.98
CA GLU A 89 9.42 10.98 -5.35
C GLU A 89 9.65 12.48 -5.44
N TYR A 90 10.43 12.88 -6.44
CA TYR A 90 10.67 14.26 -6.79
C TYR A 90 10.14 14.52 -8.20
N GLY A 91 9.22 15.47 -8.33
CA GLY A 91 8.63 15.92 -9.58
C GLY A 91 9.08 17.34 -9.97
N SER A 92 9.36 17.52 -11.25
CA SER A 92 9.56 18.82 -11.90
C SER A 92 8.57 18.99 -13.07
N CYS A 93 8.68 20.10 -13.80
CA CYS A 93 7.78 20.41 -14.92
C CYS A 93 7.88 19.41 -16.09
N CYS A 94 9.03 18.73 -16.27
CA CYS A 94 9.29 17.85 -17.40
C CYS A 94 9.78 16.44 -17.02
N TRP A 95 10.19 16.23 -15.78
CA TRP A 95 10.79 14.97 -15.34
C TRP A 95 10.42 14.65 -13.89
N ALA A 96 10.46 13.36 -13.54
CA ALA A 96 10.30 12.88 -12.18
C ALA A 96 11.32 11.78 -11.87
N VAL A 97 11.73 11.70 -10.61
CA VAL A 97 12.61 10.66 -10.08
C VAL A 97 11.93 10.04 -8.87
N ARG A 98 11.94 8.71 -8.80
CA ARG A 98 11.40 7.97 -7.66
C ARG A 98 12.41 6.97 -7.15
N VAL A 99 12.58 6.94 -5.82
CA VAL A 99 13.44 6.00 -5.12
C VAL A 99 12.60 5.28 -4.08
N ILE A 100 12.61 3.95 -4.08
CA ILE A 100 11.88 3.12 -3.11
C ILE A 100 12.85 2.09 -2.52
N ALA A 101 12.88 2.02 -1.19
CA ALA A 101 13.51 0.95 -0.44
C ALA A 101 12.44 0.04 0.14
N ARG A 102 12.55 -1.27 -0.09
CA ARG A 102 11.59 -2.28 0.33
C ARG A 102 12.31 -3.39 1.10
N ARG A 103 11.69 -3.85 2.18
CA ARG A 103 12.06 -5.04 2.92
C ARG A 103 10.83 -5.93 3.07
N TYR A 104 10.94 -7.21 2.74
CA TYR A 104 9.82 -8.15 2.81
C TYR A 104 10.25 -9.51 3.36
N LEU A 105 9.33 -10.18 4.04
CA LEU A 105 9.56 -11.50 4.61
C LEU A 105 9.48 -12.57 3.53
N ASN A 106 10.50 -13.42 3.43
CA ASN A 106 10.50 -14.57 2.55
C ASN A 106 9.82 -15.76 3.23
N THR A 107 8.68 -16.20 2.70
CA THR A 107 7.87 -17.28 3.28
C THR A 107 8.59 -18.63 3.30
N SER A 108 9.60 -18.84 2.46
CA SER A 108 10.29 -20.14 2.34
C SER A 108 11.30 -20.43 3.46
N ASN A 109 11.96 -19.40 4.00
CA ASN A 109 13.00 -19.56 5.02
C ASN A 109 12.81 -18.65 6.25
N GLY A 110 11.87 -17.70 6.20
CA GLY A 110 11.64 -16.73 7.27
C GLY A 110 12.66 -15.58 7.33
N ASP A 111 13.57 -15.49 6.35
CA ASP A 111 14.54 -14.40 6.26
C ASP A 111 13.92 -13.17 5.58
N TYR A 112 14.52 -12.02 5.83
CA TYR A 112 14.14 -10.77 5.16
C TYR A 112 14.97 -10.55 3.89
N LEU A 113 14.27 -10.21 2.82
CA LEU A 113 14.87 -9.75 1.56
C LEU A 113 14.71 -8.25 1.43
N ASN A 114 15.72 -7.59 0.86
CA ASN A 114 15.72 -6.17 0.59
C ASN A 114 15.73 -5.93 -0.92
N ALA A 115 14.96 -4.94 -1.37
CA ALA A 115 14.90 -4.51 -2.75
C ALA A 115 14.97 -2.98 -2.83
N PHE A 116 15.64 -2.48 -3.86
CA PHE A 116 15.74 -1.07 -4.15
C PHE A 116 15.22 -0.82 -5.57
N PHE A 117 14.39 0.21 -5.71
CA PHE A 117 13.86 0.67 -6.98
C PHE A 117 14.33 2.09 -7.22
N LEU A 118 14.84 2.33 -8.41
CA LEU A 118 15.13 3.65 -8.94
C LEU A 118 14.37 3.78 -10.26
N GLN A 119 13.61 4.84 -10.39
CA GLN A 119 12.81 5.12 -11.58
C GLN A 119 13.01 6.57 -12.00
N PHE A 120 13.15 6.77 -13.31
CA PHE A 120 13.23 8.08 -13.94
C PHE A 120 12.17 8.17 -15.02
N HIS A 121 11.40 9.25 -15.01
CA HIS A 121 10.29 9.46 -15.92
C HIS A 121 10.36 10.82 -16.60
N LEU A 122 10.04 10.88 -17.89
CA LEU A 122 9.94 12.10 -18.69
C LEU A 122 8.49 12.32 -19.14
N ARG A 123 7.91 13.46 -18.79
CA ARG A 123 6.54 13.80 -19.18
C ARG A 123 6.43 13.83 -20.71
N GLY A 124 5.50 13.08 -21.26
CA GLY A 124 5.23 13.02 -22.71
C GLY A 124 6.15 12.10 -23.54
N LEU A 125 7.20 11.52 -22.94
CA LEU A 125 8.11 10.57 -23.60
C LEU A 125 8.11 9.18 -22.94
N GLY A 126 7.40 9.05 -21.81
CA GLY A 126 7.38 7.85 -20.99
C GLY A 126 8.59 7.77 -20.04
N GLY A 127 8.63 6.71 -19.25
CA GLY A 127 9.67 6.49 -18.24
C GLY A 127 10.30 5.11 -18.30
N ILE A 128 11.48 5.02 -17.69
CA ILE A 128 12.20 3.77 -17.47
C ILE A 128 11.96 3.38 -16.01
N GLY A 129 11.38 2.19 -15.80
CA GLY A 129 11.10 1.68 -14.45
C GLY A 129 9.66 1.24 -14.18
N LYS A 130 8.86 0.86 -15.20
CA LYS A 130 7.46 0.42 -15.08
C LYS A 130 7.13 -0.62 -13.98
N LYS A 131 8.15 -1.33 -13.48
CA LYS A 131 8.02 -2.26 -12.35
C LYS A 131 7.65 -1.53 -11.05
N ALA A 132 8.18 -0.33 -10.84
CA ALA A 132 7.86 0.47 -9.65
C ALA A 132 6.41 0.98 -9.71
N ASP A 133 5.92 1.43 -10.87
CA ASP A 133 4.52 1.87 -11.03
C ASP A 133 3.55 0.74 -10.71
N THR A 134 3.74 -0.41 -11.37
CA THR A 134 2.92 -1.60 -11.15
C THR A 134 2.97 -2.05 -9.68
N PHE A 135 4.14 -1.97 -9.06
CA PHE A 135 4.31 -2.33 -7.65
C PHE A 135 3.54 -1.39 -6.73
N LEU A 136 3.60 -0.07 -6.95
CA LEU A 136 2.89 0.92 -6.15
C LEU A 136 1.38 0.83 -6.32
N GLU A 137 0.88 0.66 -7.55
CA GLU A 137 -0.55 0.50 -7.82
C GLU A 137 -1.14 -0.74 -7.13
N GLN A 138 -0.37 -1.83 -7.06
CA GLN A 138 -0.77 -3.05 -6.34
C GLN A 138 -0.68 -2.89 -4.82
N SER A 139 0.24 -2.07 -4.33
CA SER A 139 0.54 -1.95 -2.90
C SER A 139 -0.24 -0.84 -2.20
N ILE A 140 -0.62 0.21 -2.93
CA ILE A 140 -1.29 1.39 -2.40
C ILE A 140 -2.65 1.53 -3.08
N PRO A 141 -3.73 1.03 -2.45
CA PRO A 141 -5.04 1.08 -3.06
C PRO A 141 -5.51 2.51 -3.37
N GLY A 142 -5.82 2.77 -4.63
CA GLY A 142 -6.25 4.09 -5.11
C GLY A 142 -5.15 4.95 -5.68
N TYR A 143 -3.89 4.53 -5.56
CA TYR A 143 -2.76 5.12 -6.29
C TYR A 143 -2.87 4.81 -7.78
N HIS A 144 -2.50 5.79 -8.60
CA HIS A 144 -2.30 5.65 -10.03
C HIS A 144 -1.12 6.52 -10.40
N ASP A 145 -0.26 5.99 -11.27
CA ASP A 145 0.83 6.79 -11.79
C ASP A 145 0.28 7.91 -12.69
N LEU A 146 0.67 9.16 -12.41
CA LEU A 146 0.16 10.35 -13.09
C LEU A 146 1.09 10.85 -14.21
N PHE A 147 2.19 10.15 -14.50
CA PHE A 147 3.26 10.64 -15.36
C PHE A 147 3.30 10.00 -16.76
#